data_AF-A0AA92W6M8-F1
#
_entry.id   AF-A0AA92W6M8-F1
#
_cell.length_a   1.000
_cell.length_b   1.000
_cell.length_c   1.000
_cell.angle_alpha   90.00
_cell.angle_beta   90.00
_cell.angle_gamma   90.00
#
_symmetry.space_group_name_H-M   'P 1'
#
loop_
_entity.id
_entity.type
_entity.pdbx_description
1 polymer ?
#
loop_
_entity_poly.entity_id
_entity_poly.type
_entity_poly.pdbx_seq_one_letter_code
_entity_poly.pdbx_strand_id
1 'polypeptide(L)'
;MSTSTLRVPTSFRLPAELLEELKECAKATNRSLNNYVESILMDFMSKNKTREENVITPDLQAKLDKAREEHKNGETLCFDTAQEAIAWMEAL
;
A
#
# COMPACT_ATOMS: atom_id res chain seq x y z
N MET A 1 2.62 17.65 -11.21
CA MET A 1 3.87 17.06 -10.70
C MET A 1 4.35 16.03 -11.73
N SER A 2 5.19 16.43 -12.69
CA SER A 2 5.69 15.54 -13.73
C SER A 2 6.89 14.74 -13.20
N THR A 3 6.62 13.58 -12.60
CA THR A 3 7.67 12.64 -12.18
C THR A 3 8.20 11.91 -13.42
N SER A 4 9.16 12.52 -14.11
CA SER A 4 9.84 11.89 -15.23
C SER A 4 10.63 10.69 -14.71
N THR A 5 10.07 9.49 -14.86
CA THR A 5 10.67 8.26 -14.36
C THR A 5 11.78 7.83 -15.32
N LEU A 6 13.00 7.68 -14.81
CA LEU A 6 14.11 7.15 -15.57
C LEU A 6 13.85 5.67 -15.88
N ARG A 7 13.62 5.36 -17.17
CA ARG A 7 13.40 3.99 -17.63
C ARG A 7 14.69 3.42 -18.19
N VAL A 8 15.19 2.36 -17.54
CA VAL A 8 16.38 1.63 -17.99
C VAL A 8 15.94 0.35 -18.69
N PRO A 9 16.35 0.11 -19.95
CA PRO A 9 16.00 -1.12 -20.64
C PRO A 9 16.65 -2.33 -19.96
N THR A 10 15.83 -3.34 -19.64
CA THR A 10 16.28 -4.60 -19.05
C THR A 10 15.73 -5.76 -19.89
N SER A 11 16.59 -6.73 -20.20
CA SER A 11 16.22 -7.90 -21.00
C SER A 11 16.03 -9.12 -20.11
N PHE A 12 14.85 -9.73 -20.16
CA PHE A 12 14.54 -10.99 -19.48
C PHE A 12 14.43 -12.13 -20.49
N ARG A 13 14.84 -13.34 -20.10
CA ARG A 13 14.47 -14.56 -20.82
C ARG A 13 13.21 -15.12 -20.21
N LEU A 14 12.16 -15.22 -21.04
CA LEU A 14 10.88 -15.80 -20.66
C LEU A 14 10.68 -17.12 -21.43
N PRO A 15 10.01 -18.12 -20.84
CA PRO A 15 9.53 -19.29 -21.57
C PRO A 15 8.66 -18.87 -22.77
N ALA A 16 8.70 -19.65 -23.85
CA ALA A 16 7.97 -19.34 -25.07
C ALA A 16 6.45 -19.26 -24.83
N GLU A 17 5.90 -20.22 -24.08
CA GLU A 17 4.48 -20.29 -23.74
C GLU A 17 4.02 -19.04 -22.98
N LEU A 18 4.76 -18.65 -21.93
CA LEU A 18 4.47 -17.45 -21.16
C LEU A 18 4.52 -16.17 -22.03
N LEU A 19 5.47 -16.10 -22.96
CA LEU A 19 5.58 -14.95 -23.86
C LEU A 19 4.37 -14.85 -24.81
N GLU A 20 3.83 -15.97 -25.27
CA GLU A 20 2.63 -15.99 -26.10
C GLU A 20 1.40 -15.52 -25.32
N GLU A 21 1.17 -16.06 -24.11
CA GLU A 21 0.07 -15.63 -23.24
C GLU A 21 0.13 -14.13 -22.91
N LEU A 22 1.32 -13.61 -22.56
CA LEU A 22 1.50 -12.19 -22.28
C LEU A 22 1.21 -11.32 -23.50
N LYS A 23 1.55 -11.78 -24.72
CA LYS A 23 1.24 -11.06 -25.95
C LYS A 23 -0.26 -11.04 -26.23
N GLU A 24 -0.96 -12.14 -26.02
CA GLU A 24 -2.42 -12.19 -26.17
C GLU A 24 -3.10 -11.24 -25.19
N CYS A 25 -2.68 -11.25 -23.92
CA CYS A 25 -3.21 -10.35 -22.92
C CYS A 25 -2.88 -8.86 -23.21
N ALA A 26 -1.67 -8.58 -23.69
CA ALA A 26 -1.29 -7.23 -24.10
C ALA A 26 -2.16 -6.73 -25.27
N LYS A 27 -2.44 -7.59 -26.26
CA LYS A 27 -3.37 -7.29 -27.36
C LYS A 27 -4.78 -7.06 -26.87
N ALA A 28 -5.29 -7.92 -25.99
CA ALA A 28 -6.63 -7.80 -25.42
C ALA A 28 -6.81 -6.48 -24.63
N THR A 29 -5.75 -5.99 -24.01
CA THR A 29 -5.72 -4.71 -23.28
C THR A 29 -5.32 -3.51 -24.15
N ASN A 30 -5.09 -3.72 -25.44
CA ASN A 30 -4.66 -2.72 -26.42
C ASN A 30 -3.38 -1.95 -25.98
N ARG A 31 -2.43 -2.68 -25.37
CA ARG A 31 -1.15 -2.17 -24.89
C ARG A 31 0.02 -2.87 -25.57
N SER A 32 1.17 -2.20 -25.63
CA SER A 32 2.42 -2.88 -26.01
C SER A 32 2.78 -3.92 -24.94
N LEU A 33 3.47 -4.99 -25.34
CA LEU A 33 3.95 -6.02 -24.42
C LEU A 33 4.77 -5.41 -23.27
N ASN A 34 5.64 -4.44 -23.58
CA ASN A 34 6.45 -3.76 -22.57
C ASN A 34 5.59 -3.00 -21.55
N ASN A 35 4.59 -2.25 -22.01
CA ASN A 35 3.71 -1.50 -21.09
C ASN A 35 2.82 -2.44 -20.27
N TYR A 36 2.40 -3.56 -20.86
CA TYR A 36 1.62 -4.58 -20.18
C TYR A 36 2.44 -5.24 -19.06
N VAL A 37 3.66 -5.67 -19.37
CA VAL A 37 4.59 -6.27 -18.40
C VAL A 37 4.96 -5.25 -17.31
N GLU A 38 5.26 -4.00 -17.67
CA GLU A 38 5.53 -2.93 -16.69
C GLU A 38 4.36 -2.76 -15.72
N SER A 39 3.13 -2.77 -16.22
CA SER A 39 1.92 -2.64 -15.38
C SER A 39 1.77 -3.81 -14.41
N ILE A 40 2.02 -5.04 -14.87
CA ILE A 40 1.97 -6.24 -14.01
C ILE A 40 3.04 -6.15 -12.92
N LEU A 41 4.27 -5.80 -13.29
CA LEU A 41 5.38 -5.68 -12.34
C LEU A 41 5.09 -4.61 -11.29
N MET A 42 4.57 -3.45 -11.71
CA MET A 42 4.18 -2.37 -10.79
C MET A 42 3.05 -2.81 -9.84
N ASP A 43 2.03 -3.48 -10.36
CA ASP A 43 0.91 -3.99 -9.55
C ASP A 43 1.37 -5.04 -8.53
N PHE A 44 2.21 -5.99 -8.96
CA PHE A 44 2.78 -7.00 -8.08
C PHE A 44 3.65 -6.38 -6.98
N MET A 45 4.55 -5.45 -7.33
CA MET A 45 5.40 -4.76 -6.37
C MET A 45 4.58 -3.91 -5.40
N SER A 46 3.56 -3.21 -5.88
CA SER A 46 2.69 -2.39 -5.04
C SER A 46 1.92 -3.24 -4.03
N LYS A 47 1.34 -4.36 -4.48
CA LYS A 47 0.65 -5.31 -3.60
C LYS A 47 1.57 -5.89 -2.52
N ASN A 48 2.80 -6.23 -2.88
CA ASN A 48 3.78 -6.72 -1.91
C ASN A 48 4.18 -5.63 -0.91
N LYS A 49 4.42 -4.40 -1.38
CA LYS A 49 4.74 -3.28 -0.51
C LYS A 49 3.62 -2.99 0.49
N THR A 50 2.37 -2.91 0.03
CA THR A 50 1.21 -2.74 0.91
C THR A 50 1.09 -3.88 1.91
N ARG A 51 1.42 -5.12 1.53
CA ARG A 51 1.39 -6.26 2.45
C ARG A 51 2.44 -6.15 3.55
N GLU A 52 3.64 -5.66 3.24
CA GLU A 52 4.69 -5.41 4.25
C GLU A 52 4.35 -4.23 5.17
N GLU A 53 3.75 -3.17 4.63
CA GLU A 53 3.34 -1.97 5.41
C GLU A 53 2.13 -2.23 6.32
N ASN A 54 1.29 -3.23 6.02
CA ASN A 54 0.13 -3.60 6.83
C ASN A 54 0.38 -4.80 7.77
N VAL A 55 1.63 -5.21 7.99
CA VAL A 55 1.95 -6.19 9.02
C VAL A 55 1.74 -5.55 10.38
N ILE A 56 0.72 -5.99 11.12
CA ILE A 56 0.59 -5.63 12.53
C ILE A 56 1.75 -6.27 13.28
N THR A 57 2.74 -5.45 13.64
CA THR A 57 3.86 -5.92 14.46
C THR A 57 3.35 -6.28 15.85
N PRO A 58 3.99 -7.23 16.56
CA PRO A 58 3.59 -7.60 17.91
C PRO A 58 3.59 -6.40 18.89
N ASP A 59 4.49 -5.43 18.66
CA ASP A 59 4.52 -4.16 19.41
C ASP A 59 3.29 -3.28 19.13
N LEU A 60 2.90 -3.11 17.85
CA LEU A 60 1.70 -2.37 17.49
C LEU A 60 0.43 -3.06 18.01
N GLN A 61 0.37 -4.38 17.98
CA GLN A 61 -0.72 -5.15 18.56
C GLN A 61 -0.83 -4.91 20.07
N ALA A 62 0.28 -4.99 20.80
CA ALA A 62 0.31 -4.71 22.24
C ALA A 62 -0.14 -3.28 22.57
N LYS A 63 0.23 -2.29 21.76
CA LYS A 63 -0.24 -0.89 21.91
C LYS A 63 -1.74 -0.75 21.67
N LEU A 64 -2.28 -1.43 20.65
CA LEU A 64 -3.72 -1.44 20.37
C LEU A 64 -4.51 -2.10 21.50
N ASP A 65 -4.03 -3.24 22.02
CA ASP A 65 -4.70 -3.93 23.13
C ASP A 65 -4.64 -3.11 24.43
N LYS A 66 -3.51 -2.45 24.71
CA LYS A 66 -3.40 -1.52 25.84
C LYS A 66 -4.40 -0.37 25.73
N ALA A 67 -4.45 0.31 24.58
CA ALA A 67 -5.36 1.43 24.36
C ALA A 67 -6.84 1.01 24.48
N ARG A 68 -7.18 -0.21 24.06
CA ARG A 68 -8.53 -0.78 24.24
C ARG A 68 -8.88 -1.00 25.71
N GLU A 69 -7.94 -1.51 26.51
CA GLU A 69 -8.16 -1.72 27.94
C GLU A 69 -8.26 -0.39 28.69
N GLU A 70 -7.40 0.60 28.37
CA GLU A 70 -7.47 1.95 28.93
C GLU A 70 -8.82 2.62 28.64
N HIS A 71 -9.36 2.44 27.43
CA HIS A 71 -10.70 2.93 27.09
C HIS A 71 -11.79 2.19 27.87
N LYS A 72 -11.69 0.87 27.99
CA LYS A 72 -12.65 0.05 28.77
C LYS A 72 -12.64 0.40 30.26
N ASN A 73 -11.48 0.77 30.80
CA ASN A 73 -11.31 1.18 32.18
C ASN A 73 -11.70 2.65 32.43
N GLY A 74 -12.02 3.42 31.38
CA GLY A 74 -12.34 4.85 31.50
C GLY A 74 -11.11 5.74 31.76
N GLU A 75 -9.91 5.24 31.46
CA GLU A 75 -8.63 5.96 31.62
C GLU A 75 -8.29 6.80 30.37
N THR A 76 -9.17 6.80 29.36
CA THR A 76 -9.00 7.58 28.12
C THR A 76 -9.76 8.89 28.20
N LEU A 77 -9.15 9.96 27.70
CA LEU A 77 -9.83 11.24 27.48
C LEU A 77 -10.84 11.09 26.33
N CYS A 78 -12.11 11.31 26.62
CA CYS A 78 -13.18 11.37 25.64
C CYS A 78 -13.64 12.81 25.47
N PHE A 79 -13.81 13.25 24.22
CA PHE A 79 -14.35 14.57 23.89
C PHE A 79 -15.64 14.39 23.10
N ASP A 80 -16.67 15.18 23.39
CA ASP A 80 -17.96 15.09 22.71
C ASP A 80 -17.90 15.71 21.31
N THR A 81 -16.97 16.65 21.08
CA THR A 81 -16.79 17.31 19.79
C THR A 81 -15.31 17.43 19.39
N ALA A 82 -15.07 17.50 18.07
CA ALA A 82 -13.73 17.72 17.54
C ALA A 82 -13.15 19.08 17.97
N GLN A 83 -14.00 20.13 18.11
CA GLN A 83 -13.54 21.44 18.56
C GLN A 83 -13.03 21.40 20.01
N GLU A 84 -13.67 20.62 20.88
CA GLU A 84 -13.26 20.46 22.27
C GLU A 84 -11.91 19.74 22.38
N ALA A 85 -11.72 18.68 21.59
CA ALA A 85 -10.44 17.97 21.52
C ALA A 85 -9.30 18.87 21.00
N ILE A 86 -9.58 19.68 19.99
CA ILE A 86 -8.62 20.65 19.42
C ILE A 86 -8.26 21.71 20.47
N ALA A 87 -9.27 22.31 21.11
CA ALA A 87 -9.05 23.32 22.15
C ALA A 87 -8.23 22.78 23.34
N TRP A 88 -8.45 21.52 23.73
CA TRP A 88 -7.65 20.85 24.75
C TRP A 88 -6.20 20.63 24.29
N MET A 89 -5.97 20.20 23.05
CA MET A 89 -4.61 20.01 22.50
C MET A 89 -3.85 21.32 22.34
N GLU A 90 -4.53 22.41 21.96
CA GLU A 90 -3.92 23.74 21.85
C GLU A 90 -3.61 24.39 23.21
N ALA A 91 -4.21 23.88 24.29
CA ALA A 91 -4.00 24.34 25.66
C ALA A 91 -2.90 23.58 26.43
N LEU A 92 -2.29 22.54 25.82
CA LEU A 92 -1.12 21.81 26.33
C LEU A 92 0.18 22.61 26.15
#